data_AF-A0A2E4N777-F1
#
_entry.id   AF-A0A2E4N777-F1
#
_cell.length_a   1.000
_cell.length_b   1.000
_cell.length_c   1.000
_cell.angle_alpha   90.00
_cell.angle_beta   90.00
_cell.angle_gamma   90.00
#
_symmetry.space_group_name_H-M   'P 1'
#
loop_
_entity.id
_entity.type
_entity.pdbx_description
1 polymer ?
#
loop_
_entity_poly.entity_id
_entity_poly.type
_entity_poly.pdbx_seq_one_letter_code
_entity_poly.pdbx_strand_id
1 'polypeptide(L)'
;MKLRMSKCLVRRLAFIQLDVAVAIVILMLVFIPLTVTSSSKLDLARRHHVEAVVLQLIDGEIDVLLAGEQEKYNFGEHRITPAGEAAEDLPKGEFILTLKEKQLSLAWVPVKLAKWGRIERAVNLK
;
A
#
# COMPACT_ATOMS: atom_id res chain seq x y z
N MET A 1 35.61 10.34 59.10
CA MET A 1 35.97 9.57 57.88
C MET A 1 34.78 9.09 57.02
N LYS A 2 33.54 9.61 57.18
CA LYS A 2 32.34 9.15 56.45
C LYS A 2 32.05 9.88 55.12
N LEU A 3 32.48 11.14 54.97
CA LEU A 3 32.18 11.99 53.79
C LEU A 3 32.91 11.61 52.49
N ARG A 4 33.97 10.80 52.56
CA ARG A 4 34.77 10.42 51.38
C ARG A 4 34.19 9.17 50.68
N MET A 5 33.48 8.31 51.41
CA MET A 5 32.88 7.07 50.91
C MET A 5 31.63 7.33 50.06
N SER A 6 30.80 8.31 50.45
CA SER A 6 29.59 8.70 49.73
C SER A 6 29.87 9.35 48.37
N LYS A 7 30.96 10.12 48.23
CA LYS A 7 31.36 10.71 46.93
C LYS A 7 31.78 9.67 45.91
N CYS A 8 32.35 8.55 46.34
CA CYS A 8 32.79 7.46 45.46
C CYS A 8 31.59 6.65 44.93
N LEU A 9 30.60 6.39 45.79
CA LEU A 9 29.33 5.77 45.43
C LEU A 9 28.51 6.63 44.45
N VAL A 10 28.41 7.93 44.69
CA VAL A 10 27.71 8.87 43.79
C VAL A 10 28.39 8.93 42.42
N ARG A 11 29.73 8.94 42.35
CA ARG A 11 30.47 8.86 41.08
C ARG A 11 30.24 7.55 40.33
N ARG A 12 30.18 6.41 41.03
CA ARG A 12 29.88 5.11 40.42
C ARG A 12 28.46 5.03 39.89
N LEU A 13 27.48 5.52 40.64
CA LEU A 13 26.08 5.59 40.20
C LEU A 13 25.92 6.49 38.98
N ALA A 14 26.57 7.66 38.96
CA ALA A 14 26.59 8.55 37.81
C ALA A 14 27.24 7.89 36.57
N PHE A 15 28.31 7.10 36.77
CA PHE A 15 28.96 6.37 35.69
C PHE A 15 28.05 5.27 35.10
N ILE A 16 27.34 4.52 35.96
CA ILE A 16 26.37 3.51 35.51
C ILE A 16 25.18 4.16 34.80
N GLN A 17 24.69 5.30 35.29
CA GLN A 17 23.62 6.05 34.62
C GLN A 17 24.03 6.54 33.23
N LEU A 18 25.29 7.00 33.09
CA LEU A 18 25.83 7.41 31.81
C LEU A 18 25.99 6.24 30.85
N ASP A 19 26.46 5.09 31.34
CA ASP A 19 26.64 3.88 30.53
C ASP A 19 25.28 3.34 30.02
N VAL A 20 24.26 3.30 30.88
CA VAL A 20 22.89 2.94 30.50
C VAL A 20 22.30 3.94 29.50
N ALA A 21 22.51 5.24 29.71
CA ALA A 21 22.04 6.26 28.77
C ALA A 21 22.70 6.11 27.39
N VAL A 22 24.01 5.85 27.35
CA VAL A 22 24.75 5.61 26.10
C VAL A 22 24.25 4.34 25.41
N ALA A 23 24.04 3.25 26.15
CA ALA A 23 23.49 2.01 25.60
C ALA A 23 22.10 2.22 25.00
N ILE A 24 21.22 2.99 25.66
CA ILE A 24 19.89 3.34 25.14
C ILE A 24 20.01 4.19 23.88
N VAL A 25 20.90 5.17 23.82
CA VAL A 25 21.10 6.02 22.63
C VAL A 25 21.58 5.18 21.45
N ILE A 26 22.54 4.27 21.67
CA ILE A 26 23.01 3.33 20.63
C ILE A 26 21.87 2.44 20.17
N LEU A 27 21.06 1.91 21.10
CA LEU A 27 19.89 1.10 20.77
C LEU A 27 18.89 1.89 19.91
N MET A 28 18.58 3.13 20.28
CA MET A 28 17.69 3.99 19.48
C MET A 28 18.26 4.26 18.08
N LEU A 29 19.55 4.54 17.96
CA LEU A 29 20.22 4.78 16.68
C LEU A 29 20.17 3.56 15.75
N VAL A 30 20.15 2.34 16.29
CA VAL A 30 20.00 1.11 15.50
C VAL A 30 18.53 0.84 15.14
N PHE A 31 17.61 1.01 16.09
CA PHE A 31 16.20 0.61 15.91
C PHE A 31 15.37 1.63 15.13
N ILE A 32 15.63 2.94 15.25
CA ILE A 32 14.91 3.98 14.50
C ILE A 32 15.03 3.81 12.98
N PRO A 33 16.22 3.62 12.37
CA PRO A 33 16.31 3.43 10.92
C PRO A 33 15.66 2.13 10.46
N LEU A 34 15.63 1.08 11.28
CA LEU A 34 14.95 -0.18 10.95
C LEU A 34 13.44 0.00 10.85
N THR A 35 12.82 0.78 11.74
CA THR A 35 11.37 1.02 11.70
C THR A 35 10.98 1.95 10.54
N VAL A 36 11.76 3.01 10.29
CA VAL A 36 11.48 3.98 9.21
C VAL A 36 11.67 3.36 7.82
N THR A 37 12.74 2.57 7.62
CA THR A 37 12.99 1.92 6.31
C THR A 37 12.05 0.75 6.02
N SER A 38 11.54 0.08 7.05
CA SER A 38 10.54 -0.98 6.87
C SER A 38 9.20 -0.42 6.42
N SER A 39 8.76 0.71 7.00
CA SER A 39 7.48 1.34 6.64
C SER A 39 7.40 1.71 5.16
N SER A 40 8.47 2.27 4.57
CA SER A 40 8.48 2.63 3.15
C SER A 40 8.46 1.41 2.22
N LYS A 41 9.18 0.34 2.58
CA LYS A 41 9.17 -0.92 1.83
C LYS A 41 7.81 -1.62 1.90
N LEU A 42 7.16 -1.60 3.06
CA LEU A 42 5.81 -2.14 3.25
C LEU A 42 4.78 -1.35 2.46
N ASP A 43 4.89 -0.02 2.41
CA ASP A 43 4.02 0.82 1.59
C ASP A 43 4.20 0.52 0.09
N LEU A 44 5.43 0.28 -0.37
CA LEU A 44 5.70 -0.09 -1.76
C LEU A 44 5.22 -1.52 -2.10
N ALA A 45 5.42 -2.47 -1.20
CA ALA A 45 4.92 -3.85 -1.37
C ALA A 45 3.39 -3.89 -1.38
N ARG A 46 2.74 -3.16 -0.46
CA ARG A 46 1.30 -2.97 -0.48
C ARG A 46 0.86 -2.35 -1.80
N ARG A 47 1.70 -1.49 -2.40
CA ARG A 47 1.35 -0.87 -3.67
C ARG A 47 1.30 -1.82 -4.84
N HIS A 48 2.34 -2.62 -5.00
CA HIS A 48 2.37 -3.62 -6.05
C HIS A 48 1.32 -4.70 -5.84
N HIS A 49 0.98 -5.02 -4.58
CA HIS A 49 -0.10 -5.96 -4.31
C HIS A 49 -1.45 -5.44 -4.79
N VAL A 50 -1.84 -4.22 -4.42
CA VAL A 50 -3.10 -3.61 -4.89
C VAL A 50 -3.09 -3.49 -6.41
N GLU A 51 -1.99 -3.03 -7.01
CA GLU A 51 -1.88 -2.92 -8.47
C GLU A 51 -2.05 -4.27 -9.18
N ALA A 52 -1.40 -5.32 -8.69
CA ALA A 52 -1.52 -6.66 -9.25
C ALA A 52 -2.95 -7.21 -9.13
N VAL A 53 -3.60 -7.03 -7.98
CA VAL A 53 -4.99 -7.47 -7.77
C VAL A 53 -5.95 -6.72 -8.68
N VAL A 54 -5.80 -5.38 -8.79
CA VAL A 54 -6.62 -4.56 -9.71
C VAL A 54 -6.43 -5.01 -11.15
N LEU A 55 -5.18 -5.23 -11.59
CA LEU A 55 -4.90 -5.68 -12.96
C LEU A 55 -5.48 -7.07 -13.24
N GLN A 56 -5.35 -8.01 -12.29
CA GLN A 56 -5.93 -9.34 -12.42
C GLN A 56 -7.46 -9.30 -12.53
N LEU A 57 -8.11 -8.44 -11.75
CA LEU A 57 -9.55 -8.29 -11.77
C LEU A 57 -10.03 -7.62 -13.07
N ILE A 58 -9.30 -6.60 -13.53
CA ILE A 58 -9.55 -5.94 -14.81
C ILE A 58 -9.40 -6.93 -15.97
N ASP A 59 -8.36 -7.76 -15.95
CA ASP A 59 -8.13 -8.77 -17.00
C ASP A 59 -9.22 -9.83 -17.02
N GLY A 60 -9.61 -10.34 -15.86
CA GLY A 60 -10.72 -11.29 -15.76
C GLY A 60 -12.03 -10.71 -16.28
N GLU A 61 -12.34 -9.45 -15.93
CA GLU A 61 -13.55 -8.79 -16.40
C GLU A 61 -13.51 -8.50 -17.91
N ILE A 62 -12.35 -8.10 -18.44
CA ILE A 62 -12.16 -7.92 -19.88
C ILE A 62 -12.38 -9.24 -20.63
N ASP A 63 -11.87 -10.36 -20.13
CA ASP A 63 -12.08 -11.68 -20.75
C ASP A 63 -13.57 -12.05 -20.76
N VAL A 64 -14.30 -11.75 -19.69
CA VAL A 64 -15.77 -11.94 -19.61
C VAL A 64 -16.50 -11.05 -20.62
N LEU A 65 -16.10 -9.78 -20.74
CA LEU A 65 -16.68 -8.85 -21.71
C LEU A 65 -16.41 -9.29 -23.15
N LEU A 66 -15.19 -9.74 -23.45
CA LEU A 66 -14.80 -10.30 -24.75
C LEU A 66 -15.54 -11.60 -25.08
N ALA A 67 -15.93 -12.39 -24.08
CA ALA A 67 -16.71 -13.61 -24.25
C ALA A 67 -18.19 -13.37 -24.64
N GLY A 68 -18.62 -12.11 -24.74
CA GLY A 68 -19.95 -11.72 -25.22
C GLY A 68 -20.77 -10.91 -24.23
N GLU A 69 -20.32 -10.75 -22.98
CA GLU A 69 -21.01 -9.87 -22.01
C GLU A 69 -20.97 -8.39 -22.40
N GLN A 70 -20.09 -8.01 -23.33
CA GLN A 70 -20.07 -6.66 -23.90
C GLN A 70 -21.43 -6.25 -24.50
N GLU A 71 -22.21 -7.19 -25.05
CA GLU A 71 -23.52 -6.90 -25.66
C GLU A 71 -24.56 -6.34 -24.67
N LYS A 72 -24.34 -6.54 -23.36
CA LYS A 72 -25.20 -5.98 -22.31
C LYS A 72 -24.96 -4.48 -22.06
N TYR A 73 -23.85 -3.94 -22.53
CA TYR A 73 -23.44 -2.57 -22.27
C TYR A 73 -23.53 -1.72 -23.54
N ASN A 74 -24.19 -0.58 -23.44
CA ASN A 74 -24.21 0.41 -24.53
C ASN A 74 -22.87 1.15 -24.60
N PHE A 75 -22.57 1.75 -25.75
CA PHE A 75 -21.42 2.65 -25.87
C PHE A 75 -21.48 3.78 -24.83
N GLY A 76 -20.35 4.08 -24.19
CA GLY A 76 -20.26 5.08 -23.11
C GLY A 76 -19.53 4.58 -21.86
N GLU A 77 -19.65 5.34 -20.78
CA GLU A 77 -19.08 5.00 -19.48
C GLU A 77 -20.12 4.34 -18.58
N HIS A 78 -19.78 3.16 -18.05
CA HIS A 78 -20.60 2.40 -17.11
C HIS A 78 -19.82 2.13 -15.84
N ARG A 79 -20.47 2.34 -14.70
CA ARG A 79 -19.91 1.93 -13.41
C ARG A 79 -20.27 0.47 -13.20
N ILE A 80 -19.25 -0.38 -13.12
CA ILE A 80 -19.43 -1.81 -12.89
C ILE A 80 -18.84 -2.20 -11.54
N THR A 81 -19.35 -3.29 -10.97
CA THR A 81 -18.74 -3.94 -9.81
C THR A 81 -18.24 -5.29 -10.30
N PRO A 82 -16.92 -5.48 -10.48
CA PRO A 82 -16.39 -6.73 -10.97
C PRO A 82 -16.71 -7.87 -10.01
N ALA A 83 -17.00 -9.04 -10.57
CA ALA A 83 -17.32 -10.23 -9.80
C ALA A 83 -16.03 -10.93 -9.34
N GLY A 84 -15.83 -11.09 -8.03
CA GLY A 84 -14.71 -11.87 -7.49
C GLY A 84 -14.41 -11.53 -6.04
N GLU A 85 -13.98 -12.54 -5.27
CA GLU A 85 -13.59 -12.39 -3.85
C GLU A 85 -12.43 -11.38 -3.68
N ALA A 86 -11.56 -11.28 -4.68
CA ALA A 86 -10.48 -10.29 -4.73
C ALA A 86 -10.96 -8.83 -4.81
N ALA A 87 -12.22 -8.58 -5.19
CA ALA A 87 -12.82 -7.25 -5.15
C ALA A 87 -13.04 -6.76 -3.71
N GLU A 88 -13.21 -7.68 -2.75
CA GLU A 88 -13.44 -7.35 -1.33
C GLU A 88 -12.15 -6.91 -0.63
N ASP A 89 -11.00 -7.43 -1.06
CA ASP A 89 -9.67 -7.08 -0.50
C ASP A 89 -9.14 -5.75 -1.07
N LEU A 90 -9.78 -5.21 -2.11
CA LEU A 90 -9.40 -3.94 -2.69
C LEU A 90 -9.85 -2.75 -1.82
N PRO A 91 -9.02 -1.69 -1.73
CA PRO A 91 -9.44 -0.46 -1.09
C PRO A 91 -10.64 0.15 -1.84
N LYS A 92 -11.51 0.85 -1.11
CA LYS A 92 -12.72 1.47 -1.69
C LYS A 92 -12.39 2.29 -2.95
N GLY A 93 -12.94 1.87 -4.08
CA GLY A 93 -12.78 2.48 -5.39
C GLY A 93 -13.94 2.10 -6.31
N GLU A 94 -14.05 2.81 -7.42
CA GLU A 94 -15.06 2.56 -8.45
C GLU A 94 -14.39 2.01 -9.70
N PHE A 95 -15.00 1.00 -10.32
CA PHE A 95 -14.59 0.52 -11.63
C PHE A 95 -15.45 1.19 -12.71
N ILE A 96 -14.79 1.85 -13.65
CA ILE A 96 -15.38 2.58 -14.77
C ILE A 96 -15.02 1.81 -16.04
N LEU A 97 -16.02 1.16 -16.62
CA LEU A 97 -15.95 0.57 -17.94
C LEU A 97 -16.27 1.64 -18.97
N THR A 98 -15.37 1.89 -19.92
CA THR A 98 -15.61 2.78 -21.05
C THR A 98 -15.62 1.95 -22.33
N LEU A 99 -16.79 1.86 -22.95
CA LEU A 99 -16.98 1.15 -24.21
C LEU A 99 -17.03 2.15 -25.37
N LYS A 100 -16.06 2.06 -26.28
CA LYS A 100 -16.00 2.81 -27.55
C LYS A 100 -16.13 1.84 -28.73
N GLU A 101 -16.39 2.36 -29.93
CA GLU A 101 -16.63 1.58 -31.15
C GLU A 101 -15.57 0.50 -31.45
N LYS A 102 -14.31 0.73 -31.11
CA LYS A 102 -13.19 -0.21 -31.34
C LYS A 102 -12.30 -0.43 -30.13
N GLN A 103 -12.71 0.04 -28.97
CA GLN A 103 -11.85 0.05 -27.79
C GLN A 103 -12.69 -0.14 -26.54
N LEU A 104 -12.30 -1.11 -25.72
CA LEU A 104 -12.86 -1.38 -24.41
C LEU A 104 -11.80 -1.00 -23.39
N SER A 105 -12.07 -0.02 -22.53
CA SER A 105 -11.18 0.30 -21.41
C SER A 105 -11.88 0.11 -20.09
N LEU A 106 -11.15 -0.44 -19.12
CA LEU A 106 -11.62 -0.61 -17.76
C LEU A 106 -10.62 0.07 -16.84
N ALA A 107 -11.13 1.04 -16.07
CA ALA A 107 -10.34 1.83 -15.16
C ALA A 107 -10.84 1.64 -13.73
N TRP A 108 -9.93 1.38 -12.81
CA TRP A 108 -10.19 1.46 -11.39
C TRP A 108 -9.76 2.82 -10.85
N VAL A 109 -10.70 3.53 -10.23
CA VAL A 109 -10.50 4.85 -9.63
C VAL A 109 -10.72 4.76 -8.12
N PRO A 110 -9.67 4.90 -7.30
CA PRO A 110 -9.84 4.90 -5.84
C PRO A 110 -10.56 6.16 -5.38
N VAL A 111 -11.47 6.02 -4.40
CA VAL A 111 -12.19 7.16 -3.79
C VAL A 111 -11.20 8.14 -3.14
N LYS A 112 -10.07 7.63 -2.65
CA LYS A 112 -8.95 8.44 -2.15
C LYS A 112 -7.78 8.38 -3.13
N LEU A 113 -7.79 9.33 -4.08
CA LEU A 113 -6.74 9.56 -5.08
C LEU A 113 -5.31 9.70 -4.51
N ALA A 114 -5.17 10.07 -3.24
CA ALA A 114 -3.89 10.49 -2.66
C ALA A 114 -2.82 9.39 -2.51
N LYS A 115 -3.17 8.09 -2.58
CA LYS A 115 -2.19 6.99 -2.35
C LYS A 115 -2.04 6.00 -3.49
N TRP A 116 -3.03 5.95 -4.38
CA TRP A 116 -3.28 4.87 -5.32
C TRP A 116 -3.74 5.57 -6.59
N GLY A 117 -2.93 5.64 -7.65
CA GLY A 117 -3.33 6.33 -8.87
C GLY A 117 -4.52 5.65 -9.56
N ARG A 118 -5.06 6.27 -10.61
CA ARG A 118 -6.00 5.59 -11.52
C ARG A 118 -5.23 4.48 -12.24
N ILE A 119 -5.71 3.25 -12.14
CA ILE A 119 -5.15 2.09 -12.86
C ILE A 119 -6.13 1.77 -13.98
N GLU A 120 -5.67 1.82 -15.23
CA GLU A 120 -6.51 1.60 -16.40
C GLU A 120 -5.84 0.62 -17.35
N ARG A 121 -6.64 -0.28 -17.92
CA ARG A 121 -6.24 -1.10 -19.05
C ARG A 121 -7.23 -0.90 -20.18
N ALA A 122 -6.72 -0.76 -21.39
CA ALA A 122 -7.51 -0.64 -22.59
C ALA A 122 -7.13 -1.75 -23.58
N VAL A 123 -8.14 -2.34 -24.20
CA VAL A 123 -8.02 -3.39 -25.21
C VAL A 123 -8.76 -2.93 -26.46
N ASN A 124 -8.13 -3.15 -27.62
CA ASN A 124 -8.76 -2.86 -28.91
C ASN A 124 -9.62 -4.06 -29.32
N LEU A 125 -10.87 -3.79 -29.68
CA LEU A 125 -11.79 -4.77 -30.22
C LEU A 125 -11.50 -4.94 -31.72
N LYS A 126 -11.48 -6.19 -32.20
CA LYS A 126 -11.03 -6.57 -33.55
C LYS A 126 -12.15 -6.47 -34.58
#